data_AF-A0A938VMN0-F1
#
_entry.id   AF-A0A938VMN0-F1
#
_cell.length_a   1.000
_cell.length_b   1.000
_cell.length_c   1.000
_cell.angle_alpha   90.00
_cell.angle_beta   90.00
_cell.angle_gamma   90.00
#
_symmetry.space_group_name_H-M   'P 1'
#
loop_
_entity.id
_entity.type
_entity.pdbx_description
1 polymer ?
#
loop_
_entity_poly.entity_id
_entity_poly.type
_entity_poly.pdbx_seq_one_letter_code
_entity_poly.pdbx_strand_id
1 'polypeptide(L)'
;GFTRDELDDIAKLENEKYRTDDWIHQTTSVPDSNGSVKIKTEAGLIDVSVTMAGGMIKAAFIGGDFFASENAIADLEASLRWHASQPEKVAATIRTIFQSRQSEFNGIQPEVVIEAVMKAVSRARVAESQMRADPYGCYVNPGGGVHA
;
A
#
# COMPACT_ATOMS: atom_id res chain seq x y z
N GLY A 1 -14.28 -39.93 -14.21
CA GLY A 1 -14.45 -40.15 -12.77
C GLY A 1 -13.08 -40.18 -12.14
N PHE A 2 -12.95 -39.73 -10.91
CA PHE A 2 -11.68 -39.81 -10.17
C PHE A 2 -11.33 -41.26 -9.85
N THR A 3 -10.03 -41.54 -9.82
CA THR A 3 -9.48 -42.81 -9.34
C THR A 3 -9.62 -42.92 -7.83
N ARG A 4 -9.45 -44.13 -7.29
CA ARG A 4 -9.59 -44.37 -5.85
C ARG A 4 -8.55 -43.59 -5.03
N ASP A 5 -7.33 -43.51 -5.53
CA ASP A 5 -6.25 -42.78 -4.88
C ASP A 5 -6.52 -41.27 -4.88
N GLU A 6 -7.07 -40.72 -5.98
CA GLU A 6 -7.50 -39.32 -6.03
C GLU A 6 -8.66 -39.03 -5.07
N LEU A 7 -9.59 -39.97 -4.90
CA LEU A 7 -10.69 -39.83 -3.93
C LEU A 7 -10.18 -39.81 -2.48
N ASP A 8 -9.17 -40.62 -2.17
CA ASP A 8 -8.55 -40.66 -0.85
C ASP A 8 -7.77 -39.35 -0.55
N ASP A 9 -7.05 -38.82 -1.55
CA ASP A 9 -6.37 -37.52 -1.44
C ASP A 9 -7.34 -36.34 -1.28
N ILE A 10 -8.48 -36.37 -1.99
CA ILE A 10 -9.54 -35.37 -1.84
C ILE A 10 -10.14 -35.43 -0.43
N ALA A 11 -10.46 -36.62 0.07
CA ALA A 11 -11.00 -36.79 1.41
C ALA A 11 -10.02 -36.32 2.49
N LYS A 12 -8.71 -36.52 2.27
CA LYS A 12 -7.67 -36.03 3.16
C LYS A 12 -7.62 -34.50 3.20
N LEU A 13 -7.59 -33.84 2.04
CA LEU A 13 -7.62 -32.37 1.96
C LEU A 13 -8.88 -31.77 2.58
N GLU A 14 -10.03 -32.42 2.38
CA GLU A 14 -11.30 -31.98 2.96
C GLU A 14 -11.22 -31.98 4.50
N ASN A 15 -10.76 -33.08 5.10
CA ASN A 15 -10.77 -33.22 6.56
C ASN A 15 -9.63 -32.46 7.25
N GLU A 16 -8.44 -32.41 6.65
CA GLU A 16 -7.26 -31.82 7.30
C GLU A 16 -7.13 -30.31 7.06
N LYS A 17 -7.82 -29.78 6.05
CA LYS A 17 -7.71 -28.38 5.67
C LYS A 17 -9.06 -27.73 5.44
N TYR A 18 -9.84 -28.16 4.46
CA TYR A 18 -11.00 -27.37 4.04
C TYR A 18 -12.18 -27.38 5.02
N ARG A 19 -12.26 -28.37 5.91
CA ARG A 19 -13.28 -28.48 6.96
C ARG A 19 -12.76 -28.08 8.36
N THR A 20 -11.48 -27.74 8.49
CA THR A 20 -10.96 -27.35 9.81
C THR A 20 -11.41 -25.94 10.16
N ASP A 21 -11.80 -25.75 11.42
CA ASP A 21 -12.22 -24.45 11.94
C ASP A 21 -11.12 -23.39 11.76
N ASP A 22 -9.87 -23.79 11.98
CA ASP A 22 -8.67 -22.96 11.78
C ASP A 22 -8.54 -22.45 10.34
N TRP A 23 -8.86 -23.27 9.33
CA TRP A 23 -8.82 -22.86 7.92
C TRP A 23 -10.04 -22.01 7.54
N ILE A 24 -11.23 -22.41 8.00
CA ILE A 24 -12.49 -21.69 7.76
C ILE A 24 -12.41 -20.27 8.33
N HIS A 25 -11.77 -20.10 9.49
CA HIS A 25 -11.59 -18.82 10.17
C HIS A 25 -10.20 -18.21 9.94
N GLN A 26 -9.38 -18.78 9.04
CA GLN A 26 -8.05 -18.27 8.74
C GLN A 26 -8.14 -16.87 8.11
N THR A 27 -7.98 -15.86 8.94
CA THR A 27 -7.89 -14.47 8.48
C THR A 27 -6.43 -14.13 8.25
N THR A 28 -6.01 -14.07 6.98
CA THR A 28 -4.71 -13.44 6.65
C THR A 28 -4.89 -11.94 6.77
N SER A 29 -4.86 -11.41 8.00
CA SER A 29 -4.80 -9.97 8.20
C SER A 29 -3.41 -9.53 7.76
N VAL A 30 -3.29 -9.02 6.54
CA VAL A 30 -2.11 -8.28 6.13
C VAL A 30 -2.25 -6.90 6.75
N PRO A 31 -1.48 -6.57 7.80
CA PRO A 31 -1.61 -5.27 8.44
C PRO A 31 -1.29 -4.18 7.43
N ASP A 32 -2.09 -3.10 7.48
CA ASP A 32 -1.78 -1.91 6.71
C ASP A 32 -0.46 -1.31 7.23
N SER A 33 0.38 -0.80 6.33
CA SER A 33 1.55 -0.01 6.69
C SER A 33 1.54 1.32 5.96
N ASN A 34 2.07 2.36 6.60
CA ASN A 34 2.00 3.72 6.10
C ASN A 34 3.40 4.29 5.94
N GLY A 35 3.60 5.08 4.88
CA GLY A 35 4.83 5.83 4.67
C GLY A 35 4.52 7.16 3.99
N SER A 36 5.27 8.19 4.36
CA SER A 36 5.11 9.52 3.76
C SER A 36 6.46 10.16 3.46
N VAL A 37 6.50 11.09 2.51
CA VAL A 37 7.69 11.85 2.13
C VAL A 37 7.29 13.24 1.65
N LYS A 38 8.16 14.22 1.94
CA LYS A 38 8.04 15.58 1.41
C LYS A 38 9.27 15.89 0.55
N ILE A 39 9.07 16.41 -0.65
CA ILE A 39 10.13 16.79 -1.59
C ILE A 39 9.92 18.25 -2.00
N LYS A 40 10.95 19.08 -1.83
CA LYS A 40 10.98 20.46 -2.31
C LYS A 40 11.40 20.46 -3.79
N THR A 41 10.61 21.10 -4.64
CA THR A 41 10.88 21.25 -6.07
C THR A 41 10.81 22.73 -6.48
N GLU A 42 11.23 23.05 -7.70
CA GLU A 42 11.05 24.39 -8.28
C GLU A 42 9.56 24.75 -8.47
N ALA A 43 8.70 23.76 -8.66
CA ALA A 43 7.26 23.92 -8.83
C ALA A 43 6.48 23.94 -7.50
N GLY A 44 7.16 23.79 -6.36
CA GLY A 44 6.56 23.70 -5.03
C GLY A 44 6.98 22.45 -4.24
N LEU A 45 6.47 22.34 -3.03
CA LEU A 45 6.56 21.20 -2.13
C LEU A 45 5.55 20.14 -2.56
N ILE A 46 6.02 18.92 -2.73
CA ILE A 46 5.20 17.73 -2.95
C ILE A 46 5.23 16.90 -1.67
N ASP A 47 4.07 16.58 -1.12
CA ASP A 47 3.84 15.74 0.06
C ASP A 47 3.07 14.48 -0.38
N VAL A 48 3.74 13.33 -0.32
CA VAL A 48 3.15 12.05 -0.71
C VAL A 48 3.02 11.17 0.51
N SER A 49 1.84 10.62 0.72
CA SER A 49 1.56 9.59 1.73
C SER A 49 0.96 8.36 1.07
N VAL A 50 1.38 7.18 1.50
CA VAL A 50 0.98 5.91 0.90
C VAL A 50 0.59 4.94 2.01
N THR A 51 -0.53 4.24 1.81
CA THR A 51 -0.94 3.11 2.63
C THR A 51 -0.76 1.84 1.81
N MET A 52 -0.08 0.86 2.38
CA MET A 52 0.27 -0.41 1.78
C MET A 52 -0.51 -1.54 2.44
N ALA A 53 -0.97 -2.51 1.66
CA ALA A 53 -1.42 -3.82 2.12
C ALA A 53 -0.51 -4.88 1.51
N GLY A 54 0.53 -5.26 2.27
CA GLY A 54 1.61 -6.13 1.78
C GLY A 54 2.32 -5.53 0.57
N GLY A 55 2.30 -6.22 -0.57
CA GLY A 55 2.92 -5.76 -1.82
C GLY A 55 2.13 -4.71 -2.60
N MET A 56 0.94 -4.33 -2.16
CA MET A 56 0.01 -3.46 -2.89
C MET A 56 -0.09 -2.08 -2.26
N ILE A 57 -0.12 -1.04 -3.09
CA ILE A 57 -0.55 0.31 -2.69
C ILE A 57 -2.07 0.26 -2.53
N LYS A 58 -2.53 0.27 -1.27
CA LYS A 58 -3.97 0.33 -0.95
C LYS A 58 -4.53 1.71 -1.28
N ALA A 59 -3.78 2.76 -0.98
CA ALA A 59 -4.11 4.15 -1.30
C ALA A 59 -2.84 4.99 -1.38
N ALA A 60 -2.87 6.04 -2.19
CA ALA A 60 -1.87 7.11 -2.21
C ALA A 60 -2.59 8.45 -2.09
N PHE A 61 -1.97 9.37 -1.37
CA PHE A 61 -2.37 10.76 -1.25
C PHE A 61 -1.20 11.64 -1.71
N ILE A 62 -1.47 12.58 -2.61
CA ILE A 62 -0.49 13.45 -3.26
C ILE A 62 -0.99 14.88 -3.08
N GLY A 63 -0.35 15.64 -2.21
CA GLY A 63 -0.68 17.04 -1.95
C GLY A 63 0.56 17.90 -1.80
N GLY A 64 0.40 19.13 -1.31
CA GLY A 64 1.49 20.07 -1.11
C GLY A 64 1.13 21.49 -1.54
N ASP A 65 2.13 22.31 -1.83
CA ASP A 65 1.96 23.72 -2.26
C ASP A 65 2.33 23.94 -3.74
N PHE A 66 2.34 22.87 -4.54
CA PHE A 66 2.52 22.94 -5.99
C PHE A 66 1.23 23.30 -6.73
N PHE A 67 1.36 23.76 -7.96
CA PHE A 67 0.20 24.05 -8.82
C PHE A 67 -0.11 22.86 -9.74
N ALA A 68 -1.26 22.23 -9.58
CA ALA A 68 -1.80 21.28 -10.56
C ALA A 68 -3.34 21.32 -10.58
N SER A 69 -3.94 20.78 -11.63
CA SER A 69 -5.38 20.52 -11.68
C SER A 69 -5.78 19.50 -10.62
N GLU A 70 -6.82 19.78 -9.84
CA GLU A 70 -7.37 18.85 -8.86
C GLU A 70 -7.76 17.51 -9.49
N ASN A 71 -8.32 17.54 -10.70
CA ASN A 71 -8.70 16.33 -11.44
C ASN A 71 -7.49 15.49 -11.84
N ALA A 72 -6.37 16.12 -12.17
CA ALA A 72 -5.15 15.40 -12.54
C ALA A 72 -4.53 14.68 -11.32
N ILE A 73 -4.60 15.30 -10.14
CA ILE A 73 -4.17 14.68 -8.89
C ILE A 73 -5.12 13.55 -8.48
N ALA A 74 -6.43 13.78 -8.52
CA ALA A 74 -7.42 12.76 -8.18
C ALA A 74 -7.29 11.51 -9.07
N ASP A 75 -7.10 11.70 -10.37
CA ASP A 75 -6.86 10.59 -11.30
C ASP A 75 -5.56 9.85 -11.01
N LEU A 76 -4.50 10.58 -10.66
CA LEU A 76 -3.22 9.98 -10.30
C LEU A 76 -3.37 9.12 -9.04
N GLU A 77 -4.00 9.64 -7.99
CA GLU A 77 -4.30 8.90 -6.76
C GLU A 77 -5.19 7.69 -7.02
N ALA A 78 -6.24 7.85 -7.84
CA ALA A 78 -7.14 6.76 -8.22
C ALA A 78 -6.41 5.66 -9.00
N SER A 79 -5.50 6.02 -9.91
CA SER A 79 -4.71 5.06 -10.69
C SER A 79 -3.73 4.24 -9.85
N LEU A 80 -3.31 4.78 -8.69
CA LEU A 80 -2.43 4.12 -7.73
C LEU A 80 -3.20 3.31 -6.67
N ARG A 81 -4.52 3.43 -6.59
CA ARG A 81 -5.35 2.68 -5.65
C ARG A 81 -5.39 1.20 -6.04
N TRP A 82 -5.11 0.33 -5.08
CA TRP A 82 -4.95 -1.12 -5.29
C TRP A 82 -3.94 -1.48 -6.38
N HIS A 83 -2.87 -0.69 -6.49
CA HIS A 83 -1.84 -0.86 -7.49
C HIS A 83 -0.64 -1.66 -6.96
N ALA A 84 0.01 -2.48 -7.79
CA ALA A 84 1.24 -3.17 -7.39
C ALA A 84 2.37 -2.17 -7.10
N SER A 85 3.09 -2.32 -5.98
CA SER A 85 4.17 -1.40 -5.59
C SER A 85 5.53 -1.65 -6.28
N GLN A 86 5.51 -2.34 -7.42
CA GLN A 86 6.69 -2.62 -8.23
C GLN A 86 7.14 -1.32 -8.92
N PRO A 87 8.42 -0.90 -8.79
CA PRO A 87 8.90 0.39 -9.29
C PRO A 87 8.56 0.66 -10.76
N GLU A 88 8.74 -0.34 -11.61
CA GLU A 88 8.49 -0.27 -13.04
C GLU A 88 7.01 -0.08 -13.38
N LYS A 89 6.11 -0.74 -12.63
CA LYS A 89 4.66 -0.62 -12.82
C LYS A 89 4.17 0.74 -12.34
N VAL A 90 4.61 1.17 -11.17
CA VAL A 90 4.26 2.50 -10.61
C VAL A 90 4.73 3.60 -11.56
N ALA A 91 5.99 3.50 -12.04
CA ALA A 91 6.53 4.48 -12.96
C ALA A 91 5.78 4.52 -14.30
N ALA A 92 5.40 3.36 -14.85
CA ALA A 92 4.61 3.28 -16.08
C ALA A 92 3.24 3.95 -15.93
N THR A 93 2.53 3.67 -14.83
CA THR A 93 1.22 4.25 -14.53
C THR A 93 1.31 5.77 -14.38
N ILE A 94 2.25 6.27 -13.57
CA ILE A 94 2.44 7.71 -13.37
C ILE A 94 2.77 8.40 -14.70
N ARG A 95 3.71 7.87 -15.50
CA ARG A 95 4.05 8.45 -16.80
C ARG A 95 2.86 8.48 -17.75
N THR A 96 2.01 7.45 -17.74
CA THR A 96 0.80 7.39 -18.58
C THR A 96 -0.16 8.52 -18.22
N ILE A 97 -0.41 8.76 -16.93
CA ILE A 97 -1.26 9.86 -16.47
C ILE A 97 -0.67 11.21 -16.90
N PHE A 98 0.63 11.42 -16.64
CA PHE A 98 1.33 12.65 -17.04
C PHE A 98 1.29 12.91 -18.54
N GLN A 99 1.41 11.87 -19.37
CA GLN A 99 1.28 11.98 -20.84
C GLN A 99 -0.13 12.39 -21.25
N SER A 100 -1.16 11.81 -20.63
CA SER A 100 -2.56 12.13 -20.95
C SER A 100 -3.02 13.50 -20.46
N ARG A 101 -2.33 14.08 -19.47
CA ARG A 101 -2.70 15.31 -18.75
C ARG A 101 -1.55 16.32 -18.67
N GLN A 102 -0.70 16.39 -19.70
CA GLN A 102 0.59 17.10 -19.65
C GLN A 102 0.47 18.58 -19.23
N SER A 103 -0.58 19.28 -19.66
CA SER A 103 -0.81 20.69 -19.33
C SER A 103 -1.35 20.92 -17.90
N GLU A 104 -1.69 19.88 -17.16
CA GLU A 104 -2.36 19.98 -15.87
C GLU A 104 -1.41 19.94 -14.66
N PHE A 105 -0.13 19.63 -14.86
CA PHE A 105 0.87 19.46 -13.78
C PHE A 105 1.87 20.64 -13.63
N ASN A 106 1.64 21.75 -14.33
CA ASN A 106 2.38 23.04 -14.26
C ASN A 106 3.88 22.96 -13.87
N GLY A 107 4.67 22.18 -14.60
CA GLY A 107 6.14 22.12 -14.43
C GLY A 107 6.63 21.05 -13.45
N ILE A 108 5.73 20.29 -12.82
CA ILE A 108 6.10 19.09 -12.08
C ILE A 108 6.51 18.01 -13.08
N GLN A 109 7.68 17.43 -12.89
CA GLN A 109 8.15 16.31 -13.71
C GLN A 109 7.67 14.98 -13.14
N PRO A 110 7.25 14.01 -13.99
CA PRO A 110 6.76 12.72 -13.53
C PRO A 110 7.80 11.97 -12.69
N GLU A 111 9.09 12.12 -13.02
CA GLU A 111 10.19 11.50 -12.29
C GLU A 111 10.23 11.90 -10.81
N VAL A 112 9.87 13.14 -10.49
CA VAL A 112 9.83 13.61 -9.09
C VAL A 112 8.69 12.95 -8.32
N VAL A 113 7.53 12.78 -8.96
CA VAL A 113 6.38 12.10 -8.34
C VAL A 113 6.65 10.62 -8.18
N ILE A 114 7.27 9.98 -9.17
CA ILE A 114 7.73 8.58 -9.08
C ILE A 114 8.69 8.42 -7.90
N GLU A 115 9.68 9.31 -7.77
CA GLU A 115 10.62 9.29 -6.67
C GLU A 115 9.91 9.42 -5.31
N ALA A 116 8.98 10.37 -5.20
CA ALA A 116 8.21 10.60 -3.98
C ALA A 116 7.37 9.37 -3.59
N VAL A 117 6.60 8.82 -4.52
CA VAL A 117 5.79 7.63 -4.29
C VAL A 117 6.67 6.45 -3.87
N MET A 118 7.78 6.21 -4.56
CA MET A 118 8.67 5.09 -4.23
C MET A 118 9.40 5.26 -2.89
N LYS A 119 9.77 6.49 -2.51
CA LYS A 119 10.31 6.78 -1.18
C LYS A 119 9.27 6.53 -0.08
N ALA A 120 8.02 6.93 -0.28
CA ALA A 120 6.94 6.66 0.67
C ALA A 120 6.62 5.17 0.78
N VAL A 121 6.57 4.43 -0.35
CA VAL A 121 6.46 2.95 -0.37
C VAL A 121 7.59 2.30 0.42
N SER A 122 8.84 2.73 0.21
CA SER A 122 9.99 2.21 0.94
C SER A 122 9.85 2.41 2.45
N ARG A 123 9.43 3.62 2.88
CA ARG A 123 9.15 3.92 4.30
C ARG A 123 8.02 3.06 4.87
N ALA A 124 6.96 2.82 4.11
CA ALA A 124 5.86 1.94 4.52
C ALA A 124 6.35 0.49 4.75
N ARG A 125 7.20 -0.04 3.85
CA ARG A 125 7.79 -1.38 4.01
C ARG A 125 8.72 -1.50 5.22
N VAL A 126 9.48 -0.45 5.52
CA VAL A 126 10.30 -0.40 6.74
C VAL A 126 9.41 -0.40 7.98
N ALA A 127 8.34 0.39 7.98
CA ALA A 127 7.38 0.42 9.08
C ALA A 127 6.70 -0.95 9.28
N GLU A 128 6.26 -1.61 8.19
CA GLU A 128 5.72 -2.98 8.25
C GLU A 128 6.72 -3.97 8.86
N SER A 129 7.98 -3.91 8.43
CA SER A 129 9.03 -4.80 8.92
C SER A 129 9.30 -4.59 10.41
N GLN A 130 9.27 -3.33 10.88
CA GLN A 130 9.40 -3.00 12.30
C GLN A 130 8.20 -3.49 13.11
N MET A 131 6.98 -3.28 12.61
CA MET A 131 5.75 -3.78 13.25
C MET A 131 5.74 -5.30 13.39
N ARG A 132 6.22 -6.03 12.37
CA ARG A 132 6.34 -7.50 12.42
C ARG A 132 7.44 -7.98 13.36
N ALA A 133 8.49 -7.17 13.55
CA ALA A 133 9.61 -7.50 14.43
C ALA A 133 9.34 -7.19 15.91
N ASP A 134 8.32 -6.38 16.22
CA ASP A 134 7.92 -6.05 17.59
C ASP A 134 6.90 -7.08 18.14
N PRO A 135 7.29 -7.94 19.10
CA PRO A 135 6.38 -8.94 19.68
C PRO A 135 5.24 -8.33 20.52
N TYR A 136 5.27 -7.02 20.83
CA TYR A 136 4.35 -6.36 21.76
C TYR A 136 3.70 -5.09 21.18
N GLY A 137 3.83 -4.83 19.87
CA GLY A 137 3.61 -3.52 19.24
C GLY A 137 2.20 -2.92 19.25
N CYS A 138 1.24 -3.51 19.97
CA CYS A 138 -0.14 -3.01 20.06
C CYS A 138 -0.76 -3.12 21.47
N TYR A 139 0.02 -3.13 22.55
CA TYR A 139 -0.56 -2.92 23.88
C TYR A 139 -0.63 -1.42 24.22
N VAL A 140 -1.81 -0.83 24.00
CA VAL A 140 -2.23 0.30 24.83
C VAL A 140 -2.29 -0.20 26.28
N ASN A 141 -1.61 0.47 27.21
CA ASN A 141 -1.76 0.20 28.64
C ASN A 141 -2.76 1.23 29.21
N PRO A 142 -4.07 0.93 29.31
CA PRO A 142 -5.01 1.82 29.96
C PRO A 142 -4.85 1.66 31.47
N GLY A 143 -3.96 2.42 32.11
CA GLY A 143 -3.79 2.27 33.55
C GLY A 143 -2.64 3.04 34.19
N GLY A 144 -2.53 4.34 33.90
CA GLY A 144 -1.63 5.25 34.64
C GLY A 144 -2.40 6.34 35.39
N GLY A 145 -3.64 6.07 35.81
CA GLY A 145 -4.45 6.97 36.62
C GLY A 145 -4.67 6.38 38.00
N VAL A 146 -3.73 6.56 38.92
CA VAL A 146 -4.04 6.51 40.35
C VAL A 146 -4.38 7.92 40.80
N HIS A 147 -5.68 8.15 40.94
CA HIS A 147 -6.22 9.18 41.81
C HIS A 147 -6.04 8.74 43.27
N ALA A 148 -5.73 9.73 44.12
CA ALA A 148 -5.64 9.75 45.59
C ALA A 148 -4.35 9.21 46.22
#